data_AF-A0A2T2TE68-F1
#
_entry.id   AF-A0A2T2TE68-F1
#
_cell.length_a   1.000
_cell.length_b   1.000
_cell.length_c   1.000
_cell.angle_alpha   90.00
_cell.angle_beta   90.00
_cell.angle_gamma   90.00
#
_symmetry.space_group_name_H-M   'P 1'
#
loop_
_entity.id
_entity.type
_entity.pdbx_description
1 polymer ?
#
loop_
_entity_poly.entity_id
_entity_poly.type
_entity_poly.pdbx_seq_one_letter_code
_entity_poly.pdbx_strand_id
1 'polypeptide(L)'
;MPRSDAWLDRDACIALFEQFMPPTTDALLEQIAPEGWAESPLVRLRHPTPEQRYQEALEAYRQPPPFWVEEDEEEKGDPPRREDFREDDDEKPVRPKQEVLEVLGDGLWDVFSDNNDVVGPGGGVYHLGSFRGTGRFLAEFFNERYAPEDRFDYIDFYMGMLGDSDRADLTPVYEWIFRRLYALDCDWRYQFTELNLIDLGGADADDDADDPAGYDPAAAVQEEMQDEDADPDDEATDEADELEESLDDLNAEAREKARSGPPPKSVQAYETVYGAWPKGWPPPA
;
A
#
# COMPACT_ATOMS: atom_id res chain seq x y z
N MET A 1 -18.28 -12.24 7.85
CA MET A 1 -19.31 -11.42 8.53
C MET A 1 -19.63 -10.22 7.66
N PRO A 2 -20.90 -9.84 7.44
CA PRO A 2 -21.21 -8.67 6.63
C PRO A 2 -20.85 -7.40 7.40
N ARG A 3 -20.01 -6.53 6.82
CA ARG A 3 -19.61 -5.23 7.37
C ARG A 3 -20.86 -4.32 7.42
N SER A 4 -21.24 -3.85 8.61
CA SER A 4 -22.33 -2.89 8.82
C SER A 4 -21.87 -1.42 8.76
N ASP A 5 -20.59 -1.19 8.51
CA ASP A 5 -20.03 0.16 8.52
C ASP A 5 -20.24 0.78 7.14
N ALA A 6 -20.95 1.90 7.09
CA ALA A 6 -21.17 2.63 5.85
C ALA A 6 -19.87 3.30 5.41
N TRP A 7 -19.47 3.05 4.17
CA TRP A 7 -18.43 3.85 3.52
C TRP A 7 -18.91 5.28 3.37
N LEU A 8 -18.05 6.21 3.79
CA LEU A 8 -18.26 7.63 3.57
C LEU A 8 -17.99 7.94 2.10
N ASP A 9 -18.71 8.92 1.56
CA ASP A 9 -18.55 9.30 0.15
C ASP A 9 -17.25 10.07 -0.09
N ARG A 10 -16.93 10.28 -1.37
CA ARG A 10 -15.73 11.00 -1.79
C ARG A 10 -15.67 12.43 -1.23
N ASP A 11 -16.81 13.11 -1.11
CA ASP A 11 -16.87 14.48 -0.62
C ASP A 11 -16.50 14.54 0.88
N ALA A 12 -16.93 13.55 1.66
CA ALA A 12 -16.51 13.40 3.05
C ALA A 12 -15.00 13.12 3.16
N CYS A 13 -14.43 12.29 2.28
CA CYS A 13 -12.97 12.07 2.22
C CYS A 13 -12.21 13.35 1.88
N ILE A 14 -12.69 14.15 0.92
CA ILE A 14 -12.09 15.46 0.60
C ILE A 14 -12.17 16.39 1.82
N ALA A 15 -13.34 16.48 2.48
CA ALA A 15 -13.53 17.32 3.65
C ALA A 15 -12.65 16.91 4.84
N LEU A 16 -12.39 15.61 5.00
CA LEU A 16 -11.40 15.10 5.95
C LEU A 16 -10.01 15.61 5.57
N PHE A 17 -9.56 15.39 4.34
CA PHE A 17 -8.23 15.77 3.88
C PHE A 17 -7.99 17.29 3.97
N GLU A 18 -9.00 18.12 3.73
CA GLU A 18 -8.91 19.57 3.91
C GLU A 18 -8.65 20.00 5.36
N GLN A 19 -9.16 19.25 6.34
CA GLN A 19 -8.93 19.51 7.76
C GLN A 19 -7.63 18.85 8.26
N PHE A 20 -7.34 17.66 7.73
CA PHE A 20 -6.21 16.82 8.06
C PHE A 20 -4.90 17.39 7.52
N MET A 21 -4.90 18.03 6.36
CA MET A 21 -3.67 18.49 5.72
C MET A 21 -3.28 19.94 6.09
N PRO A 22 -1.98 20.29 6.16
CA PRO A 22 -1.53 21.68 6.36
C PRO A 22 -1.89 22.58 5.17
N PRO A 23 -2.08 23.89 5.33
CA PRO A 23 -2.54 24.76 4.24
C PRO A 23 -1.53 24.95 3.10
N THR A 24 -0.23 24.67 3.32
CA THR A 24 0.84 24.83 2.32
C THR A 24 1.90 23.73 2.47
N THR A 25 2.66 23.48 1.40
CA THR A 25 3.80 22.55 1.44
C THR A 25 4.88 23.03 2.41
N ASP A 26 5.07 24.34 2.55
CA ASP A 26 6.03 24.90 3.51
C ASP A 26 5.62 24.58 4.95
N ALA A 27 4.33 24.71 5.29
CA ALA A 27 3.81 24.32 6.60
C ALA A 27 3.89 22.82 6.85
N LEU A 28 3.84 22.00 5.79
CA LEU A 28 4.06 20.56 5.88
C LEU A 28 5.54 20.24 6.15
N LEU A 29 6.46 20.87 5.41
CA LEU A 29 7.90 20.73 5.60
C LEU A 29 8.32 21.10 7.01
N GLU A 30 7.84 22.22 7.55
CA GLU A 30 8.12 22.65 8.92
C GLU A 30 7.67 21.62 9.98
N GLN A 31 6.66 20.79 9.67
CA GLN A 31 6.16 19.77 10.59
C GLN A 31 6.86 18.42 10.46
N ILE A 32 7.20 18.00 9.24
CA ILE A 32 7.82 16.69 8.97
C ILE A 32 9.35 16.75 9.08
N ALA A 33 9.97 17.87 8.68
CA ALA A 33 11.40 18.06 8.65
C ALA A 33 11.76 19.49 9.14
N PRO A 34 11.59 19.77 10.45
CA PRO A 34 11.76 21.12 11.00
C PRO A 34 13.18 21.69 10.84
N GLU A 35 14.20 20.83 10.78
CA GLU A 35 15.59 21.21 10.51
C GLU A 35 15.89 21.43 9.02
N GLY A 36 14.92 21.16 8.15
CA GLY A 36 15.03 21.22 6.70
C GLY A 36 15.11 19.84 6.05
N TRP A 37 14.49 19.70 4.86
CA TRP A 37 14.37 18.41 4.17
C TRP A 37 15.71 17.76 3.83
N ALA A 38 16.69 18.53 3.34
CA ALA A 38 17.99 18.00 2.97
C ALA A 38 18.78 17.42 4.16
N GLU A 39 18.51 17.91 5.37
CA GLU A 39 19.10 17.41 6.62
C GLU A 39 18.28 16.30 7.27
N SER A 40 17.05 16.07 6.79
CA SER A 40 16.17 15.03 7.29
C SER A 40 16.65 13.65 6.85
N PRO A 41 16.67 12.63 7.72
CA PRO A 41 16.92 11.26 7.33
C PRO A 41 15.96 10.76 6.24
N LEU A 42 14.74 11.31 6.15
CA LEU A 42 13.74 10.97 5.14
C LEU A 42 14.19 11.28 3.71
N VAL A 43 15.18 12.18 3.51
CA VAL A 43 15.75 12.45 2.19
C VAL A 43 16.30 11.18 1.54
N ARG A 44 16.71 10.18 2.34
CA ARG A 44 17.25 8.90 1.87
C ARG A 44 16.24 8.03 1.14
N LEU A 45 14.93 8.28 1.30
CA LEU A 45 13.90 7.59 0.53
C LEU A 45 14.04 7.89 -0.97
N ARG A 46 14.45 9.12 -1.32
CA ARG A 46 14.63 9.58 -2.71
C ARG A 46 16.09 9.73 -3.13
N HIS A 47 16.98 9.88 -2.15
CA HIS A 47 18.43 10.02 -2.33
C HIS A 47 19.19 8.97 -1.51
N PRO A 48 18.98 7.66 -1.79
CA PRO A 48 19.66 6.59 -1.08
C PRO A 48 21.17 6.71 -1.28
N THR A 49 21.92 6.41 -0.22
CA THR A 49 23.38 6.36 -0.33
C THR A 49 23.82 5.27 -1.33
N PRO A 50 25.01 5.38 -1.92
CA PRO A 50 25.50 4.32 -2.78
C PRO A 50 25.60 2.95 -2.06
N GLU A 51 25.85 2.96 -0.75
CA GLU A 51 25.81 1.75 0.06
C GLU A 51 24.40 1.15 0.15
N GLN A 52 23.37 1.97 0.36
CA GLN A 52 21.97 1.50 0.37
C GLN A 52 21.57 0.89 -0.97
N ARG A 53 21.87 1.58 -2.09
CA ARG A 53 21.63 1.06 -3.44
C ARG A 53 22.32 -0.29 -3.67
N TYR A 54 23.56 -0.43 -3.18
CA TYR A 54 24.30 -1.69 -3.27
C TYR A 54 23.66 -2.81 -2.45
N GLN A 55 23.25 -2.54 -1.20
CA GLN A 55 22.61 -3.55 -0.34
C GLN A 55 21.26 -3.99 -0.92
N GLU A 56 20.44 -3.04 -1.38
CA GLU A 56 19.16 -3.33 -2.03
C GLU A 56 19.34 -4.21 -3.28
N ALA A 57 20.31 -3.89 -4.14
CA ALA A 57 20.63 -4.71 -5.31
C ALA A 57 21.12 -6.11 -4.93
N LEU A 58 21.92 -6.21 -3.87
CA LEU A 58 22.45 -7.48 -3.37
C LEU A 58 21.34 -8.35 -2.76
N GLU A 59 20.39 -7.75 -2.06
CA GLU A 59 19.22 -8.43 -1.51
C GLU A 59 18.32 -8.94 -2.63
N ALA A 60 17.99 -8.10 -3.61
CA ALA A 60 17.22 -8.50 -4.79
C ALA A 60 17.90 -9.65 -5.58
N TYR A 61 19.24 -9.65 -5.67
CA TYR A 61 20.00 -10.75 -6.29
C TYR A 61 19.90 -12.07 -5.49
N ARG A 62 19.90 -11.99 -4.16
CA ARG A 62 19.85 -13.16 -3.26
C ARG A 62 18.45 -13.74 -3.14
N GLN A 63 17.45 -12.87 -3.07
CA GLN A 63 16.05 -13.21 -2.91
C GLN A 63 15.27 -12.43 -3.96
N PRO A 64 15.25 -12.92 -5.21
CA PRO A 64 14.46 -12.29 -6.26
C PRO A 64 12.99 -12.25 -5.80
N PRO A 65 12.27 -11.15 -6.05
CA PRO A 65 10.86 -11.08 -5.70
C PRO A 65 10.09 -12.22 -6.40
N PRO A 66 9.03 -12.76 -5.78
CA PRO A 66 8.33 -13.95 -6.30
C PRO A 66 7.67 -13.76 -7.67
N PHE A 67 7.52 -12.51 -8.13
CA PHE A 67 7.00 -12.16 -9.46
C PHE A 67 8.09 -12.04 -10.54
N TRP A 68 9.36 -12.19 -10.17
CA TRP A 68 10.42 -12.43 -11.15
C TRP A 68 10.35 -13.90 -11.52
N VAL A 69 10.07 -14.17 -12.80
CA VAL A 69 10.13 -15.51 -13.38
C VAL A 69 11.46 -16.12 -12.97
N GLU A 70 11.47 -17.40 -12.57
CA GLU A 70 12.72 -18.14 -12.32
C GLU A 70 13.62 -18.00 -13.55
N GLU A 71 14.54 -17.04 -13.53
CA GLU A 71 15.58 -16.92 -14.54
C GLU A 71 16.45 -18.18 -14.38
N ASP A 72 16.71 -18.87 -15.49
CA ASP A 72 17.67 -19.97 -15.53
C ASP A 72 18.97 -19.52 -14.84
N GLU A 73 19.61 -20.39 -14.03
CA GLU A 73 20.85 -20.03 -13.32
C GLU A 73 21.96 -19.52 -14.27
N GLU A 74 21.87 -19.83 -15.57
CA GLU A 74 22.76 -19.32 -16.62
C GLU A 74 22.46 -17.86 -17.04
N GLU A 75 21.24 -17.36 -16.84
CA GLU A 75 20.85 -15.95 -17.09
C GLU A 75 21.05 -15.06 -15.86
N LYS A 76 21.16 -15.66 -14.67
CA LYS A 76 21.48 -14.95 -13.43
C LYS A 76 22.90 -14.39 -13.52
N GLY A 77 23.01 -13.14 -13.97
CA GLY A 77 24.27 -12.46 -14.22
C GLY A 77 25.21 -12.35 -13.00
N ASP A 78 26.34 -11.67 -13.17
CA ASP A 78 27.29 -11.47 -12.07
C ASP A 78 26.62 -10.77 -10.86
N PRO A 79 26.97 -11.17 -9.61
CA PRO A 79 26.45 -10.48 -8.43
C PRO A 79 26.85 -9.00 -8.45
N PRO A 80 25.96 -8.10 -7.99
CA PRO A 80 26.25 -6.67 -7.93
C PRO A 80 27.55 -6.41 -7.18
N ARG A 81 28.41 -5.51 -7.69
CA ARG A 81 29.66 -5.16 -7.01
C ARG A 81 29.52 -3.78 -6.42
N ARG A 82 30.03 -3.60 -5.21
CA ARG A 82 30.00 -2.32 -4.51
C ARG A 82 30.61 -1.17 -5.33
N GLU A 83 31.61 -1.49 -6.16
CA GLU A 83 32.28 -0.52 -7.02
C GLU A 83 31.40 0.06 -8.12
N ASP A 84 30.28 -0.61 -8.44
CA ASP A 84 29.30 -0.20 -9.45
C ASP A 84 28.36 0.90 -8.92
N PHE A 85 28.27 1.06 -7.58
CA PHE A 85 27.41 2.03 -6.91
C PHE A 85 28.27 3.16 -6.35
N ARG A 86 28.68 4.11 -7.20
CA ARG A 86 29.40 5.32 -6.79
C ARG A 86 28.43 6.49 -6.71
N GLU A 87 28.84 7.58 -6.06
CA GLU A 87 28.19 8.87 -6.24
C GLU A 87 28.29 9.20 -7.73
N ASP A 88 27.18 9.05 -8.46
CA ASP A 88 27.13 9.32 -9.89
C ASP A 88 27.07 10.83 -10.12
N ASP A 89 27.60 11.31 -11.24
CA ASP A 89 27.47 12.72 -11.66
C ASP A 89 26.00 13.14 -11.95
N ASP A 90 25.06 12.16 -11.95
CA ASP A 90 23.63 12.31 -12.20
C ASP A 90 22.78 12.31 -10.91
N GLU A 91 23.35 12.63 -9.73
CA GLU A 91 22.56 12.85 -8.52
C GLU A 91 21.49 13.91 -8.79
N LYS A 92 20.21 13.48 -8.76
CA LYS A 92 19.08 14.39 -8.93
C LYS A 92 19.16 15.45 -7.84
N PRO A 93 18.90 16.73 -8.16
CA PRO A 93 18.85 17.75 -7.13
C PRO A 93 17.74 17.41 -6.12
N VAL A 94 18.01 17.64 -4.84
CA VAL A 94 16.99 17.54 -3.79
C VAL A 94 15.89 18.57 -4.07
N ARG A 95 14.64 18.10 -4.14
CA ARG A 95 13.43 18.91 -4.37
C ARG A 95 12.52 18.83 -3.15
N PRO A 96 12.77 19.62 -2.09
CA PRO A 96 12.08 19.46 -0.80
C PRO A 96 10.56 19.43 -0.90
N LYS A 97 9.96 20.32 -1.70
CA LYS A 97 8.50 20.43 -1.84
C LYS A 97 7.89 19.26 -2.58
N GLN A 98 8.59 18.73 -3.58
CA GLN A 98 8.15 17.57 -4.33
C GLN A 98 8.29 16.31 -3.47
N GLU A 99 9.47 16.09 -2.92
CA GLU A 99 9.82 14.85 -2.21
C GLU A 99 9.05 14.67 -0.90
N VAL A 100 8.74 15.75 -0.18
CA VAL A 100 7.89 15.64 1.02
C VAL A 100 6.47 15.21 0.69
N LEU A 101 5.93 15.61 -0.48
CA LEU A 101 4.60 15.20 -0.93
C LEU A 101 4.62 13.75 -1.41
N GLU A 102 5.70 13.33 -2.08
CA GLU A 102 5.92 11.93 -2.45
C GLU A 102 5.93 11.03 -1.19
N VAL A 103 6.80 11.34 -0.23
CA VAL A 103 6.95 10.57 1.02
C VAL A 103 5.66 10.59 1.86
N LEU A 104 4.97 11.73 1.92
CA LEU A 104 3.70 11.78 2.63
C LEU A 104 2.61 10.99 1.89
N GLY A 105 2.56 11.07 0.56
CA GLY A 105 1.62 10.34 -0.26
C GLY A 105 1.75 8.83 -0.07
N ASP A 106 2.98 8.33 -0.06
CA ASP A 106 3.25 6.92 0.19
C ASP A 106 2.75 6.50 1.59
N GLY A 107 3.06 7.27 2.63
CA GLY A 107 2.62 6.96 3.99
C GLY A 107 1.10 7.10 4.17
N LEU A 108 0.45 8.00 3.43
CA LEU A 108 -1.01 8.11 3.40
C LEU A 108 -1.64 6.93 2.67
N TRP A 109 -1.01 6.45 1.59
CA TRP A 109 -1.44 5.23 0.94
C TRP A 109 -1.36 4.06 1.92
N ASP A 110 -0.25 3.88 2.65
CA ASP A 110 -0.14 2.77 3.62
C ASP A 110 -1.23 2.82 4.72
N VAL A 111 -1.66 4.02 5.14
CA VAL A 111 -2.65 4.19 6.22
C VAL A 111 -4.11 4.10 5.74
N PHE A 112 -4.42 4.68 4.57
CA PHE A 112 -5.78 4.71 4.00
C PHE A 112 -6.05 3.59 2.97
N SER A 113 -5.02 2.83 2.63
CA SER A 113 -5.02 1.69 1.71
C SER A 113 -4.32 0.52 2.42
N ASP A 114 -3.73 -0.40 1.65
CA ASP A 114 -3.05 -1.59 2.19
C ASP A 114 -3.97 -2.44 3.09
N ASN A 115 -5.23 -2.58 2.66
CA ASN A 115 -6.32 -3.20 3.40
C ASN A 115 -6.73 -2.49 4.70
N ASN A 116 -6.11 -1.38 5.07
CA ASN A 116 -6.40 -0.69 6.31
C ASN A 116 -7.64 0.23 6.22
N ASP A 117 -8.30 0.45 7.35
CA ASP A 117 -9.46 1.35 7.42
C ASP A 117 -9.19 2.55 8.35
N VAL A 118 -9.42 3.76 7.85
CA VAL A 118 -9.55 4.96 8.71
C VAL A 118 -11.03 5.14 9.06
N VAL A 119 -11.34 5.14 10.36
CA VAL A 119 -12.70 5.16 10.89
C VAL A 119 -12.96 6.53 11.52
N GLY A 120 -13.98 7.24 11.06
CA GLY A 120 -14.39 8.51 11.64
C GLY A 120 -15.12 8.34 12.98
N PRO A 121 -15.36 9.44 13.72
CA PRO A 121 -16.00 9.42 15.04
C PRO A 121 -17.43 8.87 15.03
N GLY A 122 -18.11 8.94 13.89
CA GLY A 122 -19.44 8.33 13.68
C GLY A 122 -19.41 6.84 13.35
N GLY A 123 -18.24 6.20 13.29
CA GLY A 123 -18.07 4.80 12.89
C GLY A 123 -18.03 4.56 11.37
N GLY A 124 -18.24 5.60 10.56
CA GLY A 124 -18.11 5.51 9.10
C GLY A 124 -16.65 5.38 8.67
N VAL A 125 -16.41 4.68 7.55
CA VAL A 125 -15.06 4.42 7.04
C VAL A 125 -14.73 5.40 5.91
N TYR A 126 -13.59 6.08 6.02
CA TYR A 126 -13.05 6.91 4.95
C TYR A 126 -12.29 6.03 3.95
N HIS A 127 -13.02 5.51 2.97
CA HIS A 127 -12.49 4.62 1.95
C HIS A 127 -12.11 5.43 0.69
N LEU A 128 -10.83 5.45 0.32
CA LEU A 128 -10.33 6.23 -0.82
C LEU A 128 -10.47 5.51 -2.17
N GLY A 129 -10.88 4.24 -2.16
CA GLY A 129 -11.06 3.41 -3.34
C GLY A 129 -10.22 2.15 -3.28
N SER A 130 -10.02 1.48 -4.42
CA SER A 130 -9.04 0.39 -4.53
C SER A 130 -7.61 0.91 -4.33
N PHE A 131 -6.62 0.02 -4.27
CA PHE A 131 -5.20 0.40 -4.23
C PHE A 131 -4.82 1.49 -5.27
N ARG A 132 -5.29 1.34 -6.50
CA ARG A 132 -5.11 2.34 -7.58
C ARG A 132 -6.00 3.58 -7.37
N GLY A 133 -7.21 3.39 -6.84
CA GLY A 133 -8.13 4.47 -6.48
C GLY A 133 -7.54 5.42 -5.45
N THR A 134 -6.92 4.89 -4.40
CA THR A 134 -6.21 5.67 -3.37
C THR A 134 -5.06 6.46 -3.98
N GLY A 135 -4.22 5.81 -4.80
CA GLY A 135 -3.12 6.52 -5.48
C GLY A 135 -3.63 7.66 -6.36
N ARG A 136 -4.73 7.44 -7.10
CA ARG A 136 -5.37 8.47 -7.92
C ARG A 136 -5.94 9.61 -7.08
N PHE A 137 -6.60 9.30 -5.97
CA PHE A 137 -7.16 10.29 -5.06
C PHE A 137 -6.05 11.22 -4.52
N LEU A 138 -4.94 10.64 -4.06
CA LEU A 138 -3.79 11.39 -3.53
C LEU A 138 -3.16 12.28 -4.60
N ALA A 139 -2.94 11.74 -5.81
CA ALA A 139 -2.41 12.51 -6.93
C ALA A 139 -3.31 13.68 -7.32
N GLU A 140 -4.63 13.47 -7.44
CA GLU A 140 -5.59 14.54 -7.71
C GLU A 140 -5.58 15.60 -6.60
N PHE A 141 -5.64 15.17 -5.33
CA PHE A 141 -5.64 16.08 -4.19
C PHE A 141 -4.37 16.94 -4.11
N PHE A 142 -3.18 16.33 -4.26
CA PHE A 142 -1.92 17.08 -4.21
C PHE A 142 -1.74 18.03 -5.38
N ASN A 143 -2.07 17.58 -6.60
CA ASN A 143 -2.01 18.41 -7.80
C ASN A 143 -2.90 19.66 -7.69
N GLU A 144 -4.08 19.53 -7.08
CA GLU A 144 -5.02 20.64 -6.91
C GLU A 144 -4.63 21.60 -5.79
N ARG A 145 -4.06 21.09 -4.68
CA ARG A 145 -3.89 21.87 -3.44
C ARG A 145 -2.48 22.37 -3.16
N TYR A 146 -1.45 21.65 -3.62
CA TYR A 146 -0.06 21.96 -3.27
C TYR A 146 0.79 22.47 -4.44
N ALA A 147 0.23 22.54 -5.65
CA ALA A 147 0.93 22.99 -6.86
C ALA A 147 2.37 22.42 -6.95
N PRO A 148 2.50 21.07 -6.98
CA PRO A 148 3.79 20.41 -6.99
C PRO A 148 4.62 20.83 -8.21
N GLU A 149 5.94 20.66 -8.12
CA GLU A 149 6.85 21.02 -9.22
C GLU A 149 6.57 20.15 -10.45
N ASP A 150 6.38 18.86 -10.22
CA ASP A 150 5.89 17.90 -11.20
C ASP A 150 4.51 17.39 -10.80
N ARG A 151 3.64 17.22 -11.79
CA ARG A 151 2.31 16.64 -11.54
C ARG A 151 2.45 15.16 -11.20
N PHE A 152 1.72 14.75 -10.16
CA PHE A 152 1.56 13.35 -9.80
C PHE A 152 0.53 12.65 -10.68
N ASP A 153 0.72 11.36 -10.90
CA ASP A 153 -0.26 10.38 -11.37
C ASP A 153 -0.46 9.29 -10.30
N TYR A 154 -1.45 8.41 -10.48
CA TYR A 154 -1.76 7.37 -9.51
C TYR A 154 -0.59 6.39 -9.27
N ILE A 155 0.28 6.20 -10.28
CA ILE A 155 1.44 5.32 -10.21
C ILE A 155 2.44 5.80 -9.15
N ASP A 156 2.53 7.10 -8.93
CA ASP A 156 3.48 7.68 -7.96
C ASP A 156 3.20 7.25 -6.52
N PHE A 157 1.98 6.77 -6.23
CA PHE A 157 1.54 6.38 -4.89
C PHE A 157 0.98 4.94 -4.80
N TYR A 158 0.79 4.25 -5.93
CA TYR A 158 0.01 3.00 -6.02
C TYR A 158 0.57 1.84 -5.17
N MET A 159 1.81 1.93 -4.67
CA MET A 159 2.42 0.89 -3.83
C MET A 159 2.92 1.43 -2.48
N GLY A 160 2.57 2.66 -2.11
CA GLY A 160 3.01 3.26 -0.86
C GLY A 160 4.52 3.16 -0.65
N MET A 161 4.94 2.73 0.54
CA MET A 161 6.35 2.59 0.92
C MET A 161 7.00 1.26 0.52
N LEU A 162 6.32 0.45 -0.31
CA LEU A 162 6.81 -0.86 -0.71
C LEU A 162 8.16 -0.74 -1.45
N GLY A 163 9.19 -1.40 -0.92
CA GLY A 163 10.53 -1.44 -1.51
C GLY A 163 11.49 -0.32 -1.06
N ASP A 164 10.98 0.73 -0.42
CA ASP A 164 11.79 1.87 0.03
C ASP A 164 11.83 2.03 1.57
N SER A 165 11.01 1.26 2.30
CA SER A 165 10.77 1.43 3.74
C SER A 165 12.01 1.29 4.62
N ASP A 166 13.05 0.60 4.16
CA ASP A 166 14.29 0.39 4.91
C ASP A 166 15.34 1.49 4.67
N ARG A 167 15.11 2.42 3.75
CA ARG A 167 16.04 3.51 3.45
C ARG A 167 16.06 4.59 4.52
N ALA A 168 14.99 4.76 5.28
CA ALA A 168 14.88 5.73 6.36
C ALA A 168 13.86 5.29 7.43
N ASP A 169 13.95 5.85 8.64
CA ASP A 169 12.94 5.60 9.66
C ASP A 169 11.65 6.39 9.34
N LEU A 170 10.61 5.68 8.91
CA LEU A 170 9.30 6.26 8.56
C LEU A 170 8.42 6.59 9.77
N THR A 171 8.83 6.21 10.98
CA THR A 171 8.06 6.44 12.22
C THR A 171 7.57 7.90 12.36
N PRO A 172 8.38 8.95 12.09
CA PRO A 172 7.93 10.34 12.19
C PRO A 172 6.78 10.69 11.23
N VAL A 173 6.78 10.11 10.02
CA VAL A 173 5.72 10.33 9.01
C VAL A 173 4.41 9.71 9.50
N TYR A 174 4.46 8.45 9.92
CA TYR A 174 3.28 7.76 10.45
C TYR A 174 2.75 8.41 11.74
N GLU A 175 3.62 8.79 12.66
CA GLU A 175 3.21 9.50 13.87
C GLU A 175 2.55 10.84 13.54
N TRP A 176 3.06 11.55 12.54
CA TRP A 176 2.43 12.78 12.06
C TRP A 176 1.02 12.49 11.53
N ILE A 177 0.84 11.49 10.66
CA ILE A 177 -0.48 11.07 10.14
C ILE A 177 -1.41 10.72 11.30
N PHE A 178 -0.98 9.86 12.22
CA PHE A 178 -1.81 9.41 13.33
C PHE A 178 -2.16 10.53 14.32
N ARG A 179 -1.26 11.48 14.60
CA ARG A 179 -1.58 12.65 15.42
C ARG A 179 -2.68 13.50 14.79
N ARG A 180 -2.66 13.63 13.46
CA ARG A 180 -3.69 14.38 12.71
C ARG A 180 -5.03 13.63 12.71
N LEU A 181 -5.03 12.32 12.52
CA LEU A 181 -6.25 11.48 12.67
C LEU A 181 -6.81 11.54 14.10
N TYR A 182 -5.95 11.41 15.11
CA TYR A 182 -6.34 11.46 16.52
C TYR A 182 -6.97 12.79 16.90
N ALA A 183 -6.42 13.91 16.39
CA ALA A 183 -6.99 15.24 16.59
C ALA A 183 -8.38 15.43 15.96
N LEU A 184 -8.74 14.59 14.98
CA LEU A 184 -10.03 14.56 14.30
C LEU A 184 -10.97 13.47 14.84
N ASP A 185 -10.63 12.87 16.00
CA ASP A 185 -11.39 11.78 16.63
C ASP A 185 -11.62 10.59 15.68
N CYS A 186 -10.66 10.36 14.79
CA CYS A 186 -10.62 9.19 13.92
C CYS A 186 -9.83 8.06 14.61
N ASP A 187 -10.10 6.84 14.19
CA ASP A 187 -9.39 5.63 14.59
C ASP A 187 -8.85 4.90 13.35
N TRP A 188 -7.99 3.91 13.55
CA TRP A 188 -7.38 3.13 12.48
C TRP A 188 -7.47 1.64 12.77
N ARG A 189 -7.94 0.88 11.79
CA ARG A 189 -7.98 -0.58 11.84
C ARG A 189 -6.92 -1.11 10.90
N TYR A 190 -5.94 -1.77 11.48
CA TYR A 190 -4.92 -2.49 10.75
C TYR A 190 -5.50 -3.79 10.21
N GLN A 191 -5.26 -4.09 8.94
CA GLN A 191 -5.56 -5.40 8.37
C GLN A 191 -4.25 -6.02 7.89
N PHE A 192 -3.94 -7.19 8.42
CA PHE A 192 -2.78 -7.94 7.98
C PHE A 192 -3.02 -8.44 6.56
N THR A 193 -2.08 -8.18 5.65
CA THR A 193 -2.20 -8.59 4.25
C THR A 193 -2.12 -10.11 4.13
N GLU A 194 -3.13 -10.69 3.50
CA GLU A 194 -3.25 -12.12 3.24
C GLU A 194 -3.28 -12.35 1.74
N LEU A 195 -2.56 -13.37 1.28
CA LEU A 195 -2.66 -13.84 -0.09
C LEU A 195 -3.97 -14.61 -0.23
N ASN A 196 -4.81 -14.20 -1.17
CA ASN A 196 -6.08 -14.86 -1.42
C ASN A 196 -6.12 -15.30 -2.88
N LEU A 197 -6.72 -16.46 -3.14
CA LEU A 197 -7.07 -16.84 -4.49
C LEU A 197 -8.19 -15.89 -4.96
N ILE A 198 -7.98 -15.19 -6.05
CA ILE A 198 -9.07 -14.48 -6.74
C ILE A 198 -9.53 -15.41 -7.84
N ASP A 199 -10.70 -16.02 -7.64
CA ASP A 199 -11.38 -16.73 -8.71
C ASP A 199 -11.84 -15.70 -9.77
N LEU A 200 -11.24 -15.78 -10.96
CA LEU A 200 -11.62 -14.98 -12.12
C LEU A 200 -12.49 -15.77 -13.10
N GLY A 201 -12.92 -16.98 -12.74
CA GLY A 201 -13.64 -17.93 -13.58
C GLY A 201 -14.98 -17.47 -14.15
N GLY A 202 -15.50 -16.33 -13.69
CA GLY A 202 -16.66 -15.67 -14.28
C GLY A 202 -16.35 -14.69 -15.44
N ALA A 203 -15.08 -14.48 -15.79
CA ALA A 203 -14.69 -13.50 -16.82
C ALA A 203 -14.45 -14.10 -18.22
N ASP A 204 -14.55 -15.43 -18.35
CA ASP A 204 -14.36 -16.14 -19.63
C ASP A 204 -15.68 -16.61 -20.25
N ALA A 205 -16.79 -15.89 -20.02
CA ALA A 205 -18.02 -16.04 -20.77
C ALA A 205 -18.08 -14.98 -21.90
N ASP A 206 -17.58 -15.37 -23.07
CA ASP A 206 -17.81 -14.74 -24.38
C ASP A 206 -17.64 -13.20 -24.46
N ASP A 207 -16.38 -12.74 -24.48
CA ASP A 207 -16.01 -11.36 -24.82
C ASP A 207 -16.11 -11.10 -26.35
N ASP A 208 -17.26 -11.43 -26.93
CA ASP A 208 -17.67 -11.07 -28.30
C ASP A 208 -18.92 -10.15 -28.27
N ALA A 209 -19.11 -9.38 -27.19
CA ALA A 209 -20.16 -8.38 -27.05
C ALA A 209 -19.61 -7.01 -26.64
N ASP A 210 -19.20 -6.25 -27.65
CA ASP A 210 -18.69 -4.87 -27.65
C ASP A 210 -19.72 -3.79 -27.16
N ASP A 211 -20.65 -4.11 -26.24
CA ASP A 211 -21.63 -3.15 -25.70
C ASP A 211 -21.88 -3.30 -24.18
N PRO A 212 -21.29 -2.45 -23.32
CA PRO A 212 -21.50 -2.48 -21.86
C PRO A 212 -22.92 -2.12 -21.41
N ALA A 213 -23.84 -1.76 -22.31
CA ALA A 213 -25.26 -1.56 -21.99
C ALA A 213 -26.10 -2.85 -21.94
N GLY A 214 -25.52 -4.00 -22.29
CA GLY A 214 -26.20 -5.31 -22.36
C GLY A 214 -26.08 -6.19 -21.12
N TYR A 215 -25.33 -5.80 -20.09
CA TYR A 215 -25.13 -6.60 -18.89
C TYR A 215 -26.43 -6.75 -18.08
N ASP A 216 -26.96 -7.98 -18.00
CA ASP A 216 -28.10 -8.33 -17.14
C ASP A 216 -27.62 -9.10 -15.89
N PRO A 217 -27.58 -8.46 -14.71
CA PRO A 217 -27.12 -9.09 -13.48
C PRO A 217 -27.96 -10.29 -13.06
N ALA A 218 -29.22 -10.37 -13.50
CA ALA A 218 -30.10 -11.47 -13.15
C ALA A 218 -29.77 -12.76 -13.93
N ALA A 219 -29.18 -12.63 -15.12
CA ALA A 219 -28.74 -13.77 -15.93
C ALA A 219 -27.43 -14.36 -15.38
N ALA A 220 -26.47 -13.52 -14.99
CA ALA A 220 -25.21 -13.96 -14.39
C ALA A 220 -25.41 -14.72 -13.06
N VAL A 221 -26.31 -14.24 -12.19
CA VAL A 221 -26.66 -14.95 -10.93
C VAL A 221 -27.40 -16.27 -11.19
N GLN A 222 -28.13 -16.37 -12.31
CA GLN A 222 -28.85 -17.59 -12.66
C GLN A 222 -27.93 -18.66 -13.29
N GLU A 223 -26.82 -18.24 -13.89
CA GLU A 223 -25.73 -19.09 -14.38
C GLU A 223 -24.86 -19.59 -13.21
N GLU A 224 -24.54 -18.71 -12.26
CA GLU A 224 -23.85 -19.05 -11.00
C GLU A 224 -24.65 -20.07 -10.15
N MET A 225 -25.99 -19.99 -10.17
CA MET A 225 -26.87 -21.00 -9.54
C MET A 225 -26.97 -22.33 -10.31
N GLN A 226 -26.50 -22.39 -11.55
CA GLN A 226 -26.45 -23.62 -12.36
C GLN A 226 -25.07 -24.30 -12.31
N ASP A 227 -24.01 -23.57 -11.95
CA ASP A 227 -22.67 -24.10 -11.70
C ASP A 227 -22.52 -24.76 -10.30
N GLU A 228 -23.51 -24.63 -9.41
CA GLU A 228 -23.60 -25.42 -8.16
C GLU A 228 -23.71 -26.96 -8.41
N ASP A 229 -23.83 -27.40 -9.67
CA ASP A 229 -23.83 -28.81 -10.10
C ASP A 229 -22.47 -29.26 -10.71
N ALA A 230 -21.35 -28.55 -10.46
CA ALA A 230 -20.01 -28.98 -10.85
C ALA A 230 -19.62 -30.33 -10.19
N ASP A 231 -19.09 -31.26 -10.98
CA ASP A 231 -18.73 -32.62 -10.54
C ASP A 231 -17.50 -32.53 -9.60
N PRO A 232 -17.58 -32.97 -8.34
CA PRO A 232 -16.46 -32.87 -7.37
C PRO A 232 -15.24 -33.76 -7.70
N ASP A 233 -15.23 -34.40 -8.87
CA ASP A 233 -14.13 -35.22 -9.40
C ASP A 233 -13.42 -34.49 -10.59
N ASP A 234 -13.61 -33.18 -10.77
CA ASP A 234 -12.90 -32.40 -11.79
C ASP A 234 -11.47 -32.05 -11.32
N GLU A 235 -10.46 -32.34 -12.13
CA GLU A 235 -9.05 -32.08 -11.79
C GLU A 235 -8.82 -30.58 -11.48
N ALA A 236 -9.65 -29.70 -12.04
CA ALA A 236 -9.60 -28.26 -11.77
C ALA A 236 -10.06 -27.88 -10.34
N THR A 237 -10.99 -28.62 -9.72
CA THR A 237 -11.39 -28.38 -8.33
C THR A 237 -10.33 -28.88 -7.35
N ASP A 238 -9.68 -30.01 -7.66
CA ASP A 238 -8.57 -30.53 -6.85
C ASP A 238 -7.35 -29.58 -6.88
N GLU A 239 -6.99 -29.04 -8.05
CA GLU A 239 -5.90 -28.06 -8.17
C GLU A 239 -6.20 -26.73 -7.46
N ALA A 240 -7.45 -26.28 -7.48
CA ALA A 240 -7.88 -25.08 -6.76
C ALA A 240 -7.84 -25.28 -5.24
N ASP A 241 -8.31 -26.43 -4.75
CA ASP A 241 -8.27 -26.79 -3.33
C ASP A 241 -6.82 -26.94 -2.83
N GLU A 242 -5.94 -27.59 -3.60
CA GLU A 242 -4.50 -27.69 -3.27
C GLU A 242 -3.83 -26.31 -3.20
N LEU A 243 -4.19 -25.40 -4.11
CA LEU A 243 -3.67 -24.04 -4.13
C LEU A 243 -4.22 -23.20 -2.97
N GLU A 244 -5.49 -23.36 -2.62
CA GLU A 244 -6.10 -22.70 -1.45
C GLU A 244 -5.43 -23.17 -0.15
N GLU A 245 -5.24 -24.48 0.04
CA GLU A 245 -4.52 -25.03 1.21
C GLU A 245 -3.08 -24.49 1.27
N SER A 246 -2.39 -24.42 0.13
CA SER A 246 -1.05 -23.82 0.08
C SER A 246 -1.05 -22.33 0.44
N LEU A 247 -2.05 -21.56 0.03
CA LEU A 247 -2.16 -20.14 0.38
C LEU A 247 -2.45 -19.95 1.87
N ASP A 248 -3.30 -20.79 2.44
CA ASP A 248 -3.61 -20.80 3.87
C ASP A 248 -2.37 -21.10 4.73
N ASP A 249 -1.57 -22.08 4.34
CA ASP A 249 -0.30 -22.40 5.00
C ASP A 249 0.68 -21.22 4.92
N LEU A 250 0.82 -20.59 3.75
CA LEU A 250 1.66 -19.40 3.58
C LEU A 250 1.16 -18.21 4.42
N ASN A 251 -0.16 -17.99 4.48
CA ASN A 251 -0.76 -16.95 5.31
C ASN A 251 -0.54 -17.24 6.80
N ALA A 252 -0.67 -18.48 7.24
CA ALA A 252 -0.43 -18.89 8.61
C ALA A 252 1.05 -18.66 9.01
N GLU A 253 2.00 -19.05 8.17
CA GLU A 253 3.42 -18.78 8.37
C GLU A 253 3.70 -17.27 8.42
N ALA A 254 3.11 -16.49 7.50
CA ALA A 254 3.24 -15.04 7.46
C ALA A 254 2.72 -14.38 8.76
N ARG A 255 1.56 -14.81 9.26
CA ARG A 255 0.99 -14.33 10.53
C ARG A 255 1.89 -14.72 11.72
N GLU A 256 2.43 -15.94 11.76
CA GLU A 256 3.36 -16.38 12.82
C GLU A 256 4.66 -15.55 12.81
N LYS A 257 5.23 -15.34 11.63
CA LYS A 257 6.42 -14.49 11.43
C LYS A 257 6.15 -13.05 11.86
N ALA A 258 5.00 -12.48 11.49
CA ALA A 258 4.61 -11.13 11.89
C ALA A 258 4.43 -10.99 13.41
N ARG A 259 3.92 -12.02 14.08
CA ARG A 259 3.74 -12.05 15.55
C ARG A 259 5.05 -12.17 16.32
N SER A 260 6.05 -12.83 15.75
CA SER A 260 7.35 -13.06 16.38
C SER A 260 8.35 -11.92 16.12
N GLY A 261 8.16 -11.18 15.03
CA GLY A 261 8.94 -10.00 14.68
C GLY A 261 8.49 -8.72 15.40
N PRO A 262 9.25 -7.61 15.24
CA PRO A 262 8.76 -6.30 15.64
C PRO A 262 7.54 -5.90 14.79
N PRO A 263 6.57 -5.15 15.35
CA PRO A 263 5.44 -4.64 14.58
C PRO A 263 5.88 -3.73 13.41
N PRO A 264 5.07 -3.59 12.35
CA PRO A 264 5.31 -2.59 11.31
C PRO A 264 5.47 -1.19 11.88
N LYS A 265 6.22 -0.33 11.19
CA LYS A 265 6.46 1.06 11.63
C LYS A 265 5.18 1.87 11.77
N SER A 266 4.19 1.64 10.91
CA SER A 266 2.85 2.21 11.04
C SER A 266 2.15 1.79 12.34
N VAL A 267 2.20 0.51 12.69
CA VAL A 267 1.62 -0.03 13.92
C VAL A 267 2.33 0.52 15.18
N GLN A 268 3.67 0.61 15.16
CA GLN A 268 4.44 1.23 16.24
C GLN A 268 4.09 2.71 16.43
N ALA A 269 3.98 3.46 15.33
CA ALA A 269 3.59 4.87 15.36
C ALA A 269 2.17 5.07 15.89
N TYR A 270 1.22 4.19 15.51
CA TYR A 270 -0.13 4.20 16.08
C TYR A 270 -0.10 3.99 17.59
N GLU A 271 0.63 2.99 18.09
CA GLU A 271 0.78 2.73 19.53
C GLU A 271 1.31 3.96 20.27
N THR A 272 2.33 4.62 19.72
CA THR A 272 2.90 5.85 20.31
C THR A 272 1.87 6.98 20.43
N VAL A 273 0.97 7.12 19.46
CA VAL A 273 -0.01 8.22 19.42
C VAL A 273 -1.28 7.91 20.23
N TYR A 274 -1.83 6.70 20.07
CA TYR A 274 -3.10 6.28 20.70
C TYR A 274 -2.91 5.59 22.05
N GLY A 275 -1.69 5.16 22.39
CA GLY A 275 -1.35 4.50 23.65
C GLY A 275 -1.81 3.03 23.72
N ALA A 276 -2.21 2.44 22.61
CA ALA A 276 -2.66 1.06 22.48
C ALA A 276 -2.40 0.52 21.07
N TRP A 277 -2.39 -0.80 20.91
CA TRP A 277 -2.31 -1.42 19.58
C TRP A 277 -3.57 -1.16 18.76
N PRO A 278 -3.45 -0.97 17.43
CA PRO A 278 -4.61 -0.82 16.57
C PRO A 278 -5.39 -2.13 16.54
N LYS A 279 -6.69 -2.05 16.29
CA LYS A 279 -7.50 -3.24 16.01
C LYS A 279 -6.89 -3.98 14.81
N GLY A 280 -6.70 -5.28 14.96
CA GLY A 280 -6.08 -6.14 13.95
C GLY A 280 -4.59 -6.43 14.18
N TRP A 281 -3.97 -5.77 15.18
CA TRP A 281 -2.62 -6.12 15.65
C TRP A 281 -2.62 -6.64 17.11
N PRO A 282 -1.89 -7.73 17.43
CA PRO A 282 -1.23 -8.63 16.50
C PRO A 282 -2.25 -9.29 15.54
N PRO A 283 -1.82 -9.79 14.37
CA PRO A 283 -2.70 -10.48 13.45
C PRO A 283 -3.46 -11.61 14.17
N PRO A 284 -4.73 -11.90 13.83
CA PRO A 284 -5.49 -13.00 14.42
C PRO A 284 -4.83 -14.36 14.16
N ALA A 285 -5.19 -15.36 14.96
CA ALA A 285 -4.58 -16.69 14.92
C ALA A 285 -5.26 -17.52 13.85
#